data_AF-A0A258CQ49-F1
#
_entry.id   AF-A0A258CQ49-F1
#
_cell.length_a   1.000
_cell.length_b   1.000
_cell.length_c   1.000
_cell.angle_alpha   90.00
_cell.angle_beta   90.00
_cell.angle_gamma   90.00
#
_symmetry.space_group_name_H-M   'P 1'
#
loop_
_entity.id
_entity.type
_entity.pdbx_description
1 polymer ?
#
loop_
_entity_poly.entity_id
_entity_poly.type
_entity_poly.pdbx_seq_one_letter_code
_entity_poly.pdbx_strand_id
1 'polypeptide(L)' 'MPLRIRRGTKARADQNAIWLYIAADNMAAADRQIDRLHDAFGRLADYPVAGRTRLEFDARLRHFRSTNI' A
#
# COMPACT_ATOMS: atom_id res chain seq x y z
N MET A 1 14.61 -12.36 -6.39
CA MET A 1 13.94 -11.62 -7.50
C MET A 1 12.58 -11.18 -7.01
N PRO A 2 12.24 -9.88 -7.05
CA PRO A 2 10.97 -9.36 -6.54
C PRO A 2 9.79 -9.90 -7.34
N LEU A 3 8.67 -10.16 -6.68
CA LEU A 3 7.42 -10.52 -7.35
C LEU A 3 6.85 -9.32 -8.12
N ARG A 4 6.17 -9.61 -9.23
CA ARG A 4 5.45 -8.58 -9.98
C ARG A 4 4.26 -8.05 -9.19
N ILE A 5 4.27 -6.75 -8.90
CA ILE A 5 3.16 -6.06 -8.23
C ILE A 5 2.00 -5.84 -9.21
N ARG A 6 0.79 -6.24 -8.80
CA ARG A 6 -0.46 -5.92 -9.50
C ARG A 6 -1.42 -5.24 -8.54
N ARG A 7 -2.04 -4.15 -9.00
CA ARG A 7 -3.08 -3.42 -8.25
C ARG A 7 -4.43 -3.64 -8.90
N GLY A 8 -5.47 -3.84 -8.10
CA GLY A 8 -6.86 -3.81 -8.59
C GLY A 8 -7.28 -2.40 -9.00
N THR A 9 -8.36 -2.28 -9.77
CA THR A 9 -8.90 -0.96 -10.17
C THR A 9 -9.28 -0.12 -8.95
N LYS A 10 -9.94 -0.73 -7.95
CA LYS A 10 -10.28 -0.06 -6.71
C LYS A 10 -9.05 0.41 -5.93
N ALA A 11 -8.02 -0.43 -5.81
CA ALA A 11 -6.77 -0.04 -5.14
C ALA A 11 -6.06 1.15 -5.80
N ARG A 12 -6.13 1.28 -7.14
CA ARG A 12 -5.62 2.47 -7.84
C ARG A 12 -6.44 3.71 -7.52
N ALA A 13 -7.77 3.60 -7.50
CA ALA A 13 -8.65 4.70 -7.13
C ALA A 13 -8.45 5.13 -5.67
N ASP A 14 -8.29 4.16 -4.76
CA ASP A 14 -8.02 4.43 -3.34
C ASP A 14 -6.68 5.20 -3.17
N GLN A 15 -5.64 4.82 -3.92
CA GLN A 15 -4.35 5.56 -3.93
C GLN A 15 -4.54 7.03 -4.36
N ASN A 16 -5.31 7.27 -5.43
CA ASN A 16 -5.60 8.62 -5.91
C ASN A 16 -6.42 9.43 -4.89
N ALA A 17 -7.42 8.80 -4.26
CA ALA A 17 -8.26 9.43 -3.25
C ALA A 17 -7.44 9.86 -2.02
N ILE A 18 -6.51 9.01 -1.56
CA ILE A 18 -5.59 9.35 -0.47
C ILE A 18 -4.73 10.56 -0.83
N TRP A 19 -4.15 10.58 -2.05
CA TRP A 19 -3.33 11.70 -2.49
C TRP A 19 -4.14 12.99 -2.55
N LEU A 20 -5.32 12.98 -3.19
CA LEU A 20 -6.19 14.16 -3.32
C LEU A 20 -6.63 14.71 -1.95
N TYR A 21 -6.94 13.82 -1.00
CA TYR A 21 -7.33 14.22 0.35
C TYR A 21 -6.21 14.98 1.07
N ILE A 22 -4.97 14.49 1.00
CA ILE A 22 -3.82 15.15 1.66
C ILE A 22 -3.39 16.40 0.90
N ALA A 23 -3.39 16.35 -0.44
CA ALA A 23 -2.94 17.43 -1.30
C ALA A 23 -3.82 18.69 -1.18
N ALA A 24 -5.07 18.56 -0.72
CA ALA A 24 -5.94 19.69 -0.41
C ALA A 24 -5.34 20.64 0.65
N ASP A 25 -4.47 20.13 1.53
CA ASP A 25 -3.77 20.90 2.56
C ASP A 25 -2.26 20.98 2.28
N ASN A 26 -1.64 19.87 1.87
CA ASN A 26 -0.20 19.80 1.66
C ASN A 26 0.19 18.79 0.56
N MET A 27 0.47 19.30 -0.64
CA MET A 27 0.89 18.48 -1.79
C MET A 27 2.16 17.67 -1.51
N ALA A 28 3.18 18.26 -0.89
CA ALA A 28 4.43 17.55 -0.58
C ALA A 28 4.21 16.42 0.43
N ALA A 29 3.27 16.57 1.36
CA ALA A 29 2.88 15.49 2.26
C ALA A 29 2.13 14.36 1.53
N ALA A 30 1.33 14.70 0.52
CA ALA A 30 0.64 13.73 -0.33
C ALA A 30 1.63 12.87 -1.12
N ASP A 31 2.65 13.50 -1.73
CA ASP A 31 3.71 12.79 -2.44
C ASP A 31 4.46 11.82 -1.51
N ARG A 32 4.92 12.32 -0.35
CA ARG A 32 5.58 11.49 0.67
C ARG A 32 4.70 10.34 1.19
N GLN A 33 3.38 10.50 1.19
CA GLN A 33 2.47 9.40 1.56
C GLN A 33 2.40 8.33 0.48
N ILE A 34 2.41 8.72 -0.80
CA ILE A 34 2.40 7.78 -1.91
C ILE A 34 3.73 7.03 -2.02
N ASP A 35 4.86 7.72 -1.81
CA ASP A 35 6.18 7.09 -1.77
C ASP A 35 6.23 6.00 -0.69
N ARG A 36 5.73 6.30 0.53
CA ARG A 36 5.64 5.30 1.62
C ARG A 36 4.79 4.07 1.25
N LEU A 37 3.71 4.27 0.48
CA LEU A 37 2.90 3.14 -0.01
C LEU A 37 3.69 2.32 -1.04
N HIS A 38 4.44 2.97 -1.94
CA HIS A 38 5.25 2.28 -2.94
C HIS A 38 6.41 1.51 -2.31
N ASP A 39 7.06 2.06 -1.28
CA ASP A 39 8.07 1.37 -0.48
C ASP A 39 7.49 0.12 0.19
N ALA A 40 6.27 0.22 0.75
CA ALA A 40 5.58 -0.93 1.32
C ALA A 40 5.27 -2.00 0.26
N PHE A 41 4.88 -1.60 -0.95
CA PHE A 41 4.66 -2.55 -2.05
C PHE A 41 5.97 -3.22 -2.49
N GLY A 42 7.08 -2.48 -2.54
CA GLY A 42 8.41 -3.03 -2.82
C GLY A 42 8.80 -4.09 -1.79
N ARG A 43 8.64 -3.79 -0.49
CA ARG A 43 8.87 -4.76 0.58
C ARG A 43 8.00 -6.01 0.46
N LEU A 44 6.75 -5.87 0.03
CA LEU A 44 5.86 -7.01 -0.21
C LEU A 44 6.22 -7.80 -1.47
N ALA A 45 6.81 -7.16 -2.46
CA ALA A 45 7.34 -7.85 -3.64
C ALA A 45 8.56 -8.71 -3.28
N ASP A 46 9.41 -8.21 -2.38
CA ASP A 46 10.60 -8.93 -1.88
C ASP A 46 10.24 -9.99 -0.84
N TYR A 47 9.29 -9.69 0.06
CA TYR A 47 8.87 -10.53 1.18
C TYR A 47 7.33 -10.72 1.21
N PRO A 48 6.76 -11.57 0.34
CA PRO A 48 5.31 -11.69 0.15
C PRO A 48 4.52 -12.16 1.38
N VAL A 49 5.21 -12.79 2.33
CA VAL A 49 4.63 -13.31 3.59
C VAL A 49 4.74 -12.35 4.77
N ALA A 50 5.29 -11.14 4.57
CA ALA A 50 5.47 -10.15 5.64
C ALA A 50 4.15 -9.64 6.26
N GLY A 51 3.04 -9.77 5.52
CA GLY A 51 1.70 -9.45 6.04
C GLY A 51 1.08 -10.59 6.86
N ARG A 52 0.39 -10.22 7.95
CA ARG A 52 -0.39 -11.15 8.78
C ARG A 52 -1.58 -11.69 7.97
N THR A 53 -1.75 -13.01 7.93
CA THR A 53 -2.94 -13.64 7.34
C THR A 53 -4.20 -13.21 8.09
N ARG A 54 -5.26 -12.92 7.33
CA ARG A 54 -6.54 -12.45 7.83
C ARG A 54 -7.64 -13.48 7.53
N LEU A 55 -7.53 -14.62 8.20
CA LEU A 55 -8.45 -15.75 8.06
C LEU A 55 -9.90 -15.37 8.38
N GLU A 56 -10.10 -14.34 9.21
CA GLU A 56 -11.41 -13.79 9.53
C GLU A 56 -12.16 -13.19 8.33
N PHE A 57 -11.46 -12.92 7.22
CA PHE A 57 -12.04 -12.39 5.99
C PHE A 57 -11.88 -13.36 4.81
N ASP A 58 -10.66 -13.86 4.58
CA ASP A 58 -10.36 -14.82 3.50
C ASP A 58 -9.01 -15.52 3.77
N ALA A 59 -8.92 -16.82 3.48
CA ALA A 59 -7.73 -17.63 3.71
C ALA A 59 -6.47 -17.16 2.95
N ARG A 60 -6.65 -16.43 1.85
CA ARG A 60 -5.58 -15.89 1.00
C ARG A 60 -5.28 -14.42 1.27
N LEU A 61 -6.07 -13.76 2.13
CA LEU A 61 -5.89 -12.35 2.44
C LEU A 61 -4.77 -12.15 3.46
N ARG A 62 -3.90 -11.19 3.19
CA ARG A 62 -2.87 -10.71 4.12
C ARG A 62 -3.00 -9.22 4.32
N HIS A 63 -2.76 -8.78 5.55
CA HIS A 63 -2.68 -7.38 5.92
C HIS A 63 -1.25 -7.05 6.31
N PHE A 64 -0.66 -6.08 5.62
CA PHE A 64 0.63 -5.50 5.91
C PHE A 64 0.46 -4.03 6.29
N ARG A 65 1.01 -3.64 7.44
CA ARG A 65 1.02 -2.24 7.88
C ARG A 65 2.25 -1.57 7.26
N SER A 66 2.05 -0.51 6.47
CA SER A 66 3.14 0.40 6.12
C SER A 66 3.55 1.15 7.39
N THR A 67 4.72 0.83 7.96
CA THR A 67 5.23 1.49 9.17
C THR A 67 5.29 3.01 8.97
N ASN A 68 4.63 3.77 9.85
CA ASN A 68 5.06 5.12 10.21
C ASN A 68 6.27 4.94 11.15
N ILE A 69 7.41 5.56 10.83
CA ILE A 69 8.48 5.74 11.82
C ILE A 69 7.97 6.71 12.87
#